data_AF-A0A3P6BWD4-F1
#
_entry.id   AF-A0A3P6BWD4-F1
#
_cell.length_a   1.000
_cell.length_b   1.000
_cell.length_c   1.000
_cell.angle_alpha   90.00
_cell.angle_beta   90.00
_cell.angle_gamma   90.00
#
_symmetry.space_group_name_H-M   'P 1'
#
loop_
_entity.id
_entity.type
_entity.pdbx_description
1 polymer ?
#
loop_
_entity_poly.entity_id
_entity_poly.type
_entity_poly.pdbx_seq_one_letter_code
_entity_poly.pdbx_strand_id
1 'polypeptide(L)'
;MEAKGESQHSSIIVPSVQEMVKEKLTTTVPPRYVRSDLDKGDIDGDLRTKIPIIDMNLLCSLTSMDAEIHKLDLACKDWGFFQASSQYFCISKFPHNIFFFTR
;
A
#
# COMPACT_ATOMS: atom_id res chain seq x y z
N MET A 1 -18.17 37.54 -34.30
CA MET A 1 -18.28 37.37 -32.84
C MET A 1 -18.15 35.88 -32.60
N GLU A 2 -17.01 35.41 -32.09
CA GLU A 2 -16.81 33.99 -31.78
C GLU A 2 -16.24 33.92 -30.36
N ALA A 3 -17.04 33.42 -29.44
CA ALA A 3 -16.70 33.36 -28.02
C ALA A 3 -15.92 32.07 -27.74
N LYS A 4 -14.67 32.26 -27.32
CA LYS A 4 -13.73 31.24 -26.87
C LYS A 4 -14.25 30.64 -25.56
N GLY A 5 -14.78 29.42 -25.62
CA GLY A 5 -15.19 28.66 -24.43
C GLY A 5 -13.96 28.19 -23.66
N GLU A 6 -13.69 28.84 -22.53
CA GLU A 6 -12.61 28.49 -21.62
C GLU A 6 -12.99 27.24 -20.81
N SER A 7 -12.25 26.15 -20.99
CA SER A 7 -12.35 24.95 -20.17
C SER A 7 -11.88 25.25 -18.75
N GLN A 8 -12.79 25.68 -17.87
CA GLN A 8 -12.47 25.90 -16.46
C GLN A 8 -12.32 24.56 -15.75
N HIS A 9 -11.10 24.04 -15.72
CA HIS A 9 -10.70 23.02 -14.74
C HIS A 9 -10.74 23.67 -13.34
N SER A 10 -11.82 23.45 -12.59
CA SER A 10 -11.91 23.88 -11.19
C SER A 10 -11.32 22.81 -10.27
N SER A 11 -10.28 23.15 -9.52
CA SER A 11 -9.78 22.30 -8.44
C SER A 11 -10.80 22.26 -7.31
N ILE A 12 -11.28 21.07 -6.95
CA ILE A 12 -12.15 20.88 -5.79
C ILE A 12 -11.30 20.83 -4.51
N ILE A 13 -11.57 21.73 -3.56
CA ILE A 13 -10.92 21.68 -2.25
C ILE A 13 -11.51 20.50 -1.50
N VAL A 14 -10.66 19.51 -1.23
CA VAL A 14 -11.03 18.32 -0.47
C VAL A 14 -10.51 18.47 0.95
N PRO A 15 -11.39 18.50 1.97
CA PRO A 15 -10.95 18.52 3.36
C PRO A 15 -10.21 17.23 3.73
N SER A 16 -9.29 17.33 4.68
CA SER A 16 -8.55 16.19 5.20
C SER A 16 -9.52 15.21 5.87
N VAL A 17 -9.49 13.95 5.43
CA VAL A 17 -10.30 12.87 6.03
C VAL A 17 -9.99 12.71 7.52
N GLN A 18 -8.73 12.91 7.91
CA GLN A 18 -8.31 12.82 9.31
C GLN A 18 -8.95 13.91 10.18
N GLU A 19 -9.02 15.15 9.68
CA GLU A 19 -9.65 16.28 10.39
C GLU A 19 -11.16 16.09 10.48
N MET A 20 -11.81 15.63 9.40
CA MET A 20 -13.24 15.33 9.36
C MET A 20 -13.66 14.33 10.46
N VAL A 21 -12.85 13.30 10.69
CA VAL A 21 -13.09 12.31 11.75
C VAL A 21 -12.85 12.90 13.13
N LYS A 22 -11.73 13.60 13.32
CA LYS A 22 -11.33 14.20 14.61
C LYS A 22 -12.37 15.19 15.12
N GLU A 23 -12.90 16.02 14.24
CA GLU A 23 -13.84 17.09 14.58
C GLU A 23 -15.31 16.61 14.54
N LYS A 24 -15.57 15.32 14.26
CA LYS A 24 -16.91 14.74 14.07
C LYS A 24 -17.80 15.55 13.11
N LEU A 25 -17.19 16.23 12.14
CA LEU A 25 -17.89 17.13 11.21
C LEU A 25 -18.85 16.38 10.28
N THR A 26 -18.68 15.06 10.15
CA THR A 26 -19.51 14.22 9.28
C THR A 26 -20.01 12.99 10.04
N THR A 27 -21.31 12.94 10.32
CA THR A 27 -22.01 11.74 10.83
C THR A 27 -22.13 10.65 9.75
N THR A 28 -22.05 11.04 8.48
CA THR A 28 -22.22 10.15 7.33
C THR A 28 -21.09 10.36 6.32
N VAL A 29 -20.59 9.26 5.77
CA VAL A 29 -19.50 9.29 4.77
C VAL A 29 -19.98 10.04 3.52
N PRO A 30 -19.24 11.05 3.04
CA PRO A 30 -19.62 11.77 1.83
C PRO A 30 -19.75 10.82 0.62
N PRO A 31 -20.77 10.96 -0.24
CA PRO A 31 -21.03 10.07 -1.38
C PRO A 31 -19.84 9.84 -2.31
N ARG A 32 -18.97 10.84 -2.42
CA ARG A 32 -17.70 10.83 -3.17
C ARG A 32 -16.65 9.84 -2.66
N TYR A 33 -16.78 9.34 -1.43
CA TYR A 33 -15.97 8.25 -0.88
C TYR A 33 -16.73 6.92 -0.86
N VAL A 34 -18.03 6.94 -1.14
CA VAL A 34 -18.84 5.72 -1.24
C VAL A 34 -18.52 5.05 -2.57
N ARG A 35 -17.95 3.84 -2.51
CA ARG A 35 -17.66 3.04 -3.70
C ARG A 35 -18.79 2.05 -3.90
N SER A 36 -19.56 2.23 -4.97
CA SER A 36 -20.75 1.41 -5.27
C SER A 36 -20.42 0.11 -6.02
N ASP A 37 -19.33 0.08 -6.80
CA ASP A 37 -19.28 -0.87 -7.92
C ASP A 37 -18.16 -1.93 -7.85
N LEU A 38 -17.24 -1.92 -6.87
CA LEU A 38 -16.11 -2.85 -6.91
C LEU A 38 -15.35 -3.06 -5.58
N ASP A 39 -16.03 -3.21 -4.45
CA ASP A 39 -15.37 -3.58 -3.17
C ASP A 39 -16.06 -4.73 -2.42
N LYS A 40 -16.94 -5.44 -3.13
CA LYS A 40 -17.27 -6.83 -2.82
C LYS A 40 -16.59 -7.76 -3.83
N GLY A 41 -15.45 -7.32 -4.37
CA GLY A 41 -14.53 -8.27 -4.97
C GLY A 41 -14.15 -9.20 -3.84
N ASP A 42 -14.66 -10.43 -3.91
CA ASP A 42 -14.29 -11.56 -3.10
C ASP A 42 -13.07 -11.26 -2.22
N ILE A 43 -13.33 -10.92 -0.96
CA ILE A 43 -12.44 -11.34 0.12
C ILE A 43 -12.68 -12.85 0.34
N ASP A 44 -12.83 -13.60 -0.75
CA ASP A 44 -13.02 -15.03 -0.75
C ASP A 44 -11.64 -15.64 -0.69
N GLY A 45 -11.40 -16.26 0.46
CA GLY A 45 -11.01 -17.65 0.39
C GLY A 45 -9.54 -17.95 0.17
N ASP A 46 -8.64 -16.98 0.08
CA ASP A 46 -7.23 -17.24 0.35
C ASP A 46 -6.48 -16.11 1.07
N LEU A 47 -7.11 -15.58 2.13
CA LEU A 47 -6.47 -14.72 3.15
C LEU A 47 -5.31 -15.42 3.91
N ARG A 48 -4.83 -16.58 3.45
CA ARG A 48 -3.69 -17.31 4.00
C ARG A 48 -2.50 -17.37 3.05
N THR A 49 -2.58 -16.77 1.87
CA THR A 49 -1.36 -16.45 1.13
C THR A 49 -0.58 -15.41 1.94
N LYS A 50 0.27 -15.92 2.84
CA LYS A 50 1.18 -15.11 3.65
C LYS A 50 2.14 -14.47 2.68
N ILE A 51 1.99 -13.16 2.53
CA ILE A 51 2.94 -12.31 1.80
C ILE A 51 4.36 -12.71 2.22
N PRO A 52 5.27 -12.98 1.26
CA PRO A 52 6.62 -13.40 1.59
C PRO A 52 7.32 -12.35 2.46
N ILE A 53 7.93 -12.80 3.57
CA ILE A 53 8.76 -11.95 4.43
C ILE A 53 10.22 -12.27 4.13
N ILE A 54 11.00 -11.28 3.71
CA ILE A 54 12.42 -11.39 3.41
C ILE A 54 13.23 -10.84 4.58
N ASP A 55 14.08 -11.68 5.17
CA ASP A 55 15.01 -11.27 6.22
C ASP A 55 16.30 -10.70 5.62
N MET A 56 16.45 -9.39 5.68
CA MET A 56 17.63 -8.72 5.12
C MET A 56 18.91 -9.07 5.89
N ASN A 57 18.80 -9.54 7.14
CA ASN A 57 19.98 -10.00 7.87
C ASN A 57 20.47 -11.35 7.33
N LEU A 58 19.56 -12.24 6.92
CA LEU A 58 19.91 -13.52 6.31
C LEU A 58 20.48 -13.33 4.90
N LEU A 59 20.02 -12.32 4.15
CA LEU A 59 20.64 -11.93 2.88
C LEU A 59 22.11 -11.51 3.03
N CYS A 60 22.47 -10.89 4.16
CA CYS A 60 23.85 -10.50 4.47
C CYS A 60 24.68 -11.63 5.12
N SER A 61 24.06 -12.77 5.44
CA SER A 61 24.70 -13.87 6.17
C SER A 61 25.23 -14.95 5.21
N LEU A 62 26.53 -15.20 5.23
CA LEU A 62 27.20 -16.18 4.35
C LEU A 62 26.64 -17.61 4.43
N THR A 63 25.99 -17.98 5.54
CA THR A 63 25.49 -19.35 5.77
C THR A 63 24.04 -19.56 5.34
N SER A 64 23.28 -18.49 5.13
CA SER A 64 21.83 -18.53 4.85
C SER A 64 21.40 -17.65 3.66
N MET A 65 22.36 -16.95 3.05
CA MET A 65 22.15 -16.05 1.92
C MET A 65 21.45 -16.75 0.74
N ASP A 66 21.88 -17.94 0.33
CA ASP A 66 21.31 -18.61 -0.85
C ASP A 66 19.82 -18.95 -0.67
N ALA A 67 19.44 -19.39 0.53
CA ALA A 67 18.05 -19.71 0.84
C ALA A 67 17.16 -18.45 0.84
N GLU A 68 17.67 -17.34 1.37
CA GLU A 68 16.91 -16.10 1.45
C GLU A 68 16.84 -15.37 0.09
N ILE A 69 17.90 -15.44 -0.73
CA ILE A 69 17.89 -14.96 -2.12
C ILE A 69 16.87 -15.74 -2.96
N HIS A 70 16.81 -17.07 -2.80
CA HIS A 70 15.82 -17.87 -3.52
C HIS A 70 14.38 -17.49 -3.14
N LYS A 71 14.14 -17.19 -1.87
CA LYS A 71 12.85 -16.69 -1.39
C LYS A 71 12.51 -15.30 -1.95
N LEU A 72 13.51 -14.43 -2.07
CA LEU A 72 13.35 -13.12 -2.69
C LEU A 72 12.98 -13.24 -4.17
N ASP A 73 13.67 -14.09 -4.93
CA ASP A 73 13.39 -14.33 -6.35
C ASP A 73 11.96 -14.87 -6.57
N LEU A 74 11.53 -15.83 -5.74
CA LEU A 74 10.15 -16.32 -5.74
C LEU A 74 9.13 -15.22 -5.42
N ALA A 75 9.42 -14.36 -4.43
CA ALA A 75 8.53 -13.27 -4.10
C ALA A 75 8.40 -12.26 -5.24
N CYS A 76 9.50 -11.92 -5.93
CA CYS A 76 9.47 -11.04 -7.09
C CYS A 76 8.64 -11.64 -8.24
N LYS A 77 8.76 -12.96 -8.47
CA LYS A 77 8.08 -13.66 -9.58
C LYS A 77 6.60 -13.92 -9.32
N ASP A 78 6.28 -14.46 -8.15
CA ASP A 78 4.94 -14.95 -7.84
C ASP A 78 4.04 -13.85 -7.29
N TRP A 79 4.62 -12.86 -6.59
CA TRP A 79 3.88 -11.81 -5.90
C TRP A 79 4.09 -10.41 -6.49
N GLY A 80 5.31 -10.12 -6.95
CA GLY A 80 5.71 -8.75 -7.32
C GLY A 80 5.85 -7.80 -6.11
N PHE A 81 5.58 -8.29 -4.90
CA PHE A 81 5.83 -7.57 -3.65
C PHE A 81 6.13 -8.50 -2.48
N PHE A 82 6.83 -7.97 -1.48
CA PHE A 82 7.20 -8.69 -0.25
C PHE A 82 7.37 -7.73 0.92
N GLN A 83 7.35 -8.27 2.15
CA GLN A 83 7.68 -7.53 3.37
C GLN A 83 9.16 -7.75 3.70
N ALA A 84 9.90 -6.71 4.08
CA ALA A 84 11.26 -6.90 4.59
C ALA A 84 11.31 -6.82 6.12
N SER A 85 12.05 -7.73 6.75
CA SER A 85 12.42 -7.67 8.16
C SER A 85 13.93 -7.52 8.30
N SER A 86 14.38 -6.64 9.18
CA SER A 86 15.79 -6.59 9.59
C SER A 86 15.88 -6.16 11.04
N GLN A 87 16.74 -6.84 11.80
CA GLN A 87 17.00 -6.51 13.19
C GLN A 87 17.69 -5.14 13.37
N TYR A 88 18.38 -4.66 12.32
CA TYR A 88 19.06 -3.37 12.30
C TYR A 88 18.30 -2.31 11.52
N PHE A 89 17.08 -2.60 11.05
CA PHE A 89 16.22 -1.55 10.51
C PHE A 89 15.85 -0.64 11.67
N CYS A 90 16.45 0.56 11.70
CA CYS A 90 16.11 1.61 12.63
C CYS A 90 14.58 1.83 12.60
N ILE A 91 13.89 1.25 13.57
CA ILE A 91 12.44 1.36 13.79
C ILE A 91 12.02 2.80 14.13
N SER A 92 12.96 3.76 14.13
CA SER A 92 12.73 5.15 14.46
C SER A 92 12.08 5.98 13.34
N LYS A 93 11.71 5.40 12.17
CA LYS A 93 11.15 6.22 11.10
C LYS A 93 10.08 5.66 10.16
N PHE A 94 9.52 4.47 10.35
CA PHE A 94 8.41 4.02 9.49
C PHE A 94 7.35 3.23 10.26
N PRO A 95 6.06 3.61 10.19
CA PRO A 95 4.99 2.84 10.81
C PRO A 95 4.82 1.54 10.03
N HIS A 96 5.00 0.43 10.76
CA HIS A 96 4.58 -0.94 10.51
C HIS A 96 4.32 -1.38 9.05
N ASN A 97 5.18 -2.29 8.59
CA ASN A 97 5.12 -3.07 7.34
C ASN A 97 5.45 -2.28 6.06
N ILE A 98 6.74 -2.21 5.74
CA ILE A 98 7.20 -1.76 4.42
C ILE A 98 7.01 -2.94 3.46
N PHE A 99 6.10 -2.75 2.51
CA PHE A 99 6.00 -3.59 1.33
C PHE A 99 6.91 -3.03 0.24
N PHE A 100 7.78 -3.88 -0.30
CA PHE A 100 8.61 -3.54 -1.45
C PHE A 100 7.90 -4.03 -2.69
N PHE A 101 7.69 -3.14 -3.66
CA PHE A 101 7.18 -3.50 -4.98
C PHE A 101 8.36 -3.65 -5.94
N THR A 102 8.42 -4.76 -6.65
CA THR A 102 9.31 -4.89 -7.80
C THR A 102 8.59 -4.31 -9.01
N ARG A 103 9.14 -3.23 -9.57
CA ARG A 103 8.65 -2.57 -10.77
C ARG A 103 8.48 -3.53 -11.96
#